data_AF-A0A1F4KHC4-F1
#
_entry.id   AF-A0A1F4KHC4-F1
#
_cell.length_a   1.000
_cell.length_b   1.000
_cell.length_c   1.000
_cell.angle_alpha   90.00
_cell.angle_beta   90.00
_cell.angle_gamma   90.00
#
_symmetry.space_group_name_H-M   'P 1'
#
loop_
_entity.id
_entity.type
_entity.pdbx_description
1 polymer ?
#
loop_
_entity_poly.entity_id
_entity_poly.type
_entity_poly.pdbx_seq_one_letter_code
_entity_poly.pdbx_strand_id
1 'polypeptide(L)'
;MSTTKDAKLLPSLAQRLVTFGNRLFAVNAHSDRGLTEIAVDPMGPHTVLSVRASWPFLAQASTVFATMAVFDALGTPFLVLPAGDSVRVDKASGLAAYRLVDAFMVSPDHVLVLAYGRKDGQTYRLTLTRGGAQHGFEITAIEPTDEMTLNVTVNEQGIGVEVLANGELAVFSAKQVGGNSKLVRNTGLTQEHRMFALPAGLHYSYGQEVVRISMRA
;
A
#
# COMPACT_ATOMS: atom_id res chain seq x y z
N MET A 1 -33.37 28.79 21.53
CA MET A 1 -33.44 27.57 20.70
C MET A 1 -32.27 27.61 19.73
N SER A 2 -31.17 26.93 20.06
CA SER A 2 -29.98 26.87 19.21
C SER A 2 -30.14 25.70 18.26
N THR A 3 -30.16 25.98 16.96
CA THR A 3 -30.12 24.98 15.90
C THR A 3 -28.77 24.29 15.93
N THR A 4 -28.75 23.07 16.46
CA THR A 4 -27.65 22.13 16.32
C THR A 4 -27.47 21.88 14.83
N LYS A 5 -26.49 22.55 14.21
CA LYS A 5 -26.03 22.23 12.85
C LYS A 5 -25.72 20.75 12.82
N ASP A 6 -26.37 20.04 11.89
CA ASP A 6 -26.18 18.64 11.61
C ASP A 6 -24.69 18.26 11.67
N ALA A 7 -24.27 17.70 12.81
CA ALA A 7 -23.12 16.84 12.81
C ALA A 7 -23.51 15.71 11.87
N LYS A 8 -22.92 15.68 10.67
CA LYS A 8 -23.02 14.55 9.75
C LYS A 8 -22.54 13.32 10.52
N LEU A 9 -23.47 12.64 11.18
CA LEU A 9 -23.30 11.33 11.76
C LEU A 9 -22.69 10.48 10.65
N LEU A 10 -21.52 9.88 10.91
CA LEU A 10 -20.82 9.01 9.97
C LEU A 10 -21.84 7.97 9.44
N PRO A 11 -22.28 8.06 8.18
CA PRO A 11 -23.22 7.09 7.65
C PRO A 11 -22.40 5.90 7.20
N SER A 12 -21.84 5.13 8.13
CA SER A 12 -21.10 3.95 7.75
C SER A 12 -21.12 2.90 8.85
N LEU A 13 -21.85 1.82 8.58
CA LEU A 13 -21.50 0.48 9.06
C LEU A 13 -20.15 0.10 8.43
N ALA A 14 -19.08 0.80 8.82
CA ALA A 14 -17.74 0.47 8.38
C ALA A 14 -17.42 -0.92 8.90
N GLN A 15 -17.20 -1.86 7.98
CA GLN A 15 -16.92 -3.25 8.33
C GLN A 15 -15.44 -3.43 8.68
N ARG A 16 -14.58 -2.59 8.10
CA ARG A 16 -13.14 -2.63 8.30
C ARG A 16 -12.55 -1.24 8.20
N LEU A 17 -11.57 -0.97 9.06
CA LEU A 17 -10.65 0.14 8.91
C LEU A 17 -9.37 -0.36 8.24
N VAL A 18 -8.89 0.38 7.25
CA VAL A 18 -7.66 0.08 6.52
C VAL A 18 -6.81 1.33 6.46
N THR A 19 -5.51 1.14 6.59
CA THR A 19 -4.55 2.22 6.38
C THR A 19 -3.93 2.02 5.01
N PHE A 20 -3.78 3.10 4.26
CA PHE A 20 -2.89 3.13 3.11
C PHE A 20 -1.82 4.18 3.36
N GLY A 21 -0.62 3.73 3.72
CA GLY A 21 0.42 4.63 4.22
C GLY A 21 -0.05 5.35 5.50
N ASN A 22 -0.02 6.68 5.50
CA ASN A 22 -0.42 7.53 6.62
C ASN A 22 -1.91 7.93 6.60
N ARG A 23 -2.71 7.43 5.65
CA ARG A 23 -4.13 7.77 5.48
C ARG A 23 -5.01 6.64 6.00
N LEU A 24 -6.06 6.99 6.75
CA LEU A 24 -7.04 6.06 7.30
C LEU A 24 -8.30 6.02 6.42
N PHE A 25 -8.76 4.82 6.10
CA PHE A 25 -9.97 4.60 5.33
C PHE A 25 -10.92 3.65 6.03
N ALA A 26 -12.21 3.94 5.93
CA ALA A 26 -13.29 3.01 6.22
C ALA A 26 -13.73 2.30 4.95
N VAL A 27 -13.85 0.97 5.04
CA VAL A 27 -14.42 0.12 3.99
C VAL A 27 -15.85 -0.26 4.38
N ASN A 28 -16.79 -0.02 3.47
CA ASN A 28 -18.21 -0.34 3.62
C ASN A 28 -18.69 -1.18 2.41
N ALA A 29 -18.86 -2.49 2.60
CA ALA A 29 -19.31 -3.37 1.50
C ALA A 29 -20.79 -3.23 1.13
N HIS A 30 -21.57 -2.43 1.84
CA HIS A 30 -22.99 -2.19 1.57
C HIS A 30 -23.24 -0.85 0.87
N SER A 31 -22.18 -0.15 0.44
CA SER A 31 -22.28 1.11 -0.28
C SER A 31 -21.59 0.99 -1.64
N ASP A 32 -22.19 1.66 -2.62
CA ASP A 32 -21.57 1.96 -3.91
C ASP A 32 -20.30 2.81 -3.73
N ARG A 33 -20.22 3.64 -2.68
CA ARG A 33 -19.04 4.39 -2.23
C ARG A 33 -18.30 3.70 -1.09
N GLY A 34 -18.00 2.42 -1.29
CA GLY A 34 -17.49 1.54 -0.26
C GLY A 34 -16.09 1.86 0.30
N LEU A 35 -15.41 2.92 -0.14
CA LEU A 35 -14.14 3.38 0.42
C LEU A 35 -14.24 4.85 0.82
N THR A 36 -14.08 5.15 2.09
CA THR A 36 -14.18 6.51 2.65
C THR A 36 -12.92 6.88 3.41
N GLU A 37 -12.25 7.97 3.05
CA GLU A 37 -11.12 8.49 3.82
C GLU A 37 -11.61 9.24 5.05
N ILE A 38 -11.01 8.92 6.20
CA ILE A 38 -11.24 9.56 7.47
C ILE A 38 -10.10 10.55 7.72
N ALA A 39 -10.44 11.84 7.82
CA ALA A 39 -9.53 12.85 8.34
C ALA A 39 -9.58 12.87 9.87
N VAL A 40 -8.42 13.10 10.46
CA VAL A 40 -8.22 13.22 11.91
C VAL A 40 -7.74 14.63 12.19
N ASP A 41 -8.68 15.51 12.54
CA ASP A 41 -8.42 16.94 12.67
C ASP A 41 -8.37 17.34 14.16
N PRO A 42 -7.30 18.01 14.63
CA PRO A 42 -7.27 18.58 15.96
C PRO A 42 -8.17 19.84 16.00
N MET A 43 -9.17 19.84 16.88
CA MET A 43 -10.07 20.96 17.13
C MET A 43 -9.97 21.40 18.59
N GLY A 44 -8.95 22.22 18.88
CA GLY A 44 -8.61 22.63 20.24
C GLY A 44 -8.15 21.43 21.08
N PRO A 45 -8.78 21.16 22.26
CA PRO A 45 -8.44 20.00 23.08
C PRO A 45 -9.05 18.68 22.56
N HIS A 46 -9.83 18.71 21.48
CA HIS A 46 -10.54 17.55 20.96
C HIS A 46 -9.94 17.07 19.64
N THR A 47 -9.95 15.76 19.41
CA THR A 47 -9.70 15.17 18.10
C THR A 47 -11.05 14.88 17.45
N VAL A 48 -11.27 15.42 16.26
CA VAL A 48 -12.50 15.20 15.48
C VAL A 48 -12.18 14.28 14.31
N LEU A 49 -13.00 13.25 14.14
CA LEU A 49 -12.96 12.40 12.95
C LEU A 49 -13.99 12.93 11.95
N SER A 50 -13.52 13.25 10.75
CA SER A 50 -14.37 13.76 9.68
C SER A 50 -14.22 12.91 8.41
N VAL A 51 -15.24 12.91 7.55
CA VAL A 51 -15.12 12.29 6.22
C VAL A 51 -14.46 13.28 5.29
N ARG A 52 -13.27 12.94 4.79
CA ARG A 52 -12.56 13.77 3.81
C ARG A 52 -13.15 13.61 2.42
N ALA A 53 -13.28 12.36 1.96
CA ALA A 53 -13.84 12.00 0.67
C ALA A 53 -14.26 10.52 0.63
N SER A 54 -15.11 10.15 -0.33
CA SER A 54 -15.53 8.77 -0.57
C SER A 54 -15.49 8.43 -2.05
N TRP A 55 -15.07 7.22 -2.39
CA TRP A 55 -14.92 6.73 -3.76
C TRP A 55 -15.72 5.46 -4.00
N PRO A 56 -16.16 5.22 -5.25
CA PRO A 56 -16.70 3.94 -5.63
C PRO A 56 -15.72 2.81 -5.38
N PHE A 57 -16.13 1.82 -4.59
CA PHE A 57 -15.27 0.69 -4.22
C PHE A 57 -16.11 -0.53 -3.87
N LEU A 58 -15.96 -1.59 -4.66
CA LEU A 58 -16.66 -2.85 -4.45
C LEU A 58 -15.85 -3.71 -3.48
N ALA A 59 -16.06 -3.50 -2.18
CA ALA A 59 -15.28 -4.17 -1.14
C ALA A 59 -15.34 -5.71 -1.21
N GLN A 60 -16.46 -6.29 -1.62
CA GLN A 60 -16.61 -7.74 -1.76
C GLN A 60 -15.81 -8.34 -2.92
N ALA A 61 -15.47 -7.51 -3.92
CA ALA A 61 -14.70 -7.89 -5.09
C ALA A 61 -13.25 -7.36 -5.02
N SER A 62 -12.82 -6.91 -3.84
CA SER A 62 -11.53 -6.28 -3.64
C SER A 62 -10.72 -6.96 -2.56
N THR A 63 -9.44 -7.20 -2.83
CA THR A 63 -8.45 -7.61 -1.84
C THR A 63 -7.67 -6.38 -1.38
N VAL A 64 -7.60 -6.14 -0.08
CA VAL A 64 -6.90 -4.99 0.49
C VAL A 64 -5.55 -5.39 1.05
N PHE A 65 -4.51 -4.69 0.62
CA PHE A 65 -3.12 -4.81 1.04
C PHE A 65 -2.67 -3.58 1.85
N ALA A 66 -1.41 -3.57 2.32
CA ALA A 66 -0.91 -2.56 3.26
C ALA A 66 -0.98 -1.12 2.75
N THR A 67 -0.84 -0.89 1.43
CA THR A 67 -0.80 0.46 0.85
C THR A 67 -1.71 0.64 -0.36
N MET A 68 -2.49 -0.38 -0.70
CA MET A 68 -3.33 -0.41 -1.90
C MET A 68 -4.40 -1.49 -1.80
N ALA A 69 -5.32 -1.52 -2.75
CA ALA A 69 -6.19 -2.66 -2.96
C ALA A 69 -6.17 -3.10 -4.42
N VAL A 70 -6.62 -4.34 -4.68
CA VAL A 70 -6.85 -4.85 -6.02
C VAL A 70 -8.30 -5.27 -6.13
N PHE A 71 -8.98 -4.69 -7.12
CA PHE A 71 -10.37 -4.96 -7.45
C PHE A 71 -10.42 -5.84 -8.71
N ASP A 72 -11.22 -6.89 -8.70
CA ASP A 72 -11.47 -7.73 -9.87
C ASP A 72 -12.85 -7.43 -10.48
N ALA A 73 -12.85 -6.99 -11.74
CA ALA A 73 -14.06 -6.79 -12.52
C ALA A 73 -14.16 -7.87 -13.61
N LEU A 74 -14.95 -8.91 -13.36
CA LEU A 74 -15.22 -10.00 -14.32
C LEU A 74 -13.93 -10.65 -14.86
N GLY A 75 -12.94 -10.87 -13.99
CA GLY A 75 -11.64 -11.44 -14.33
C GLY A 75 -10.60 -10.42 -14.81
N THR A 76 -10.97 -9.14 -14.88
CA THR A 76 -10.02 -8.05 -15.17
C THR A 76 -9.62 -7.34 -13.88
N PRO A 77 -8.35 -7.46 -13.44
CA PRO A 77 -7.87 -6.79 -12.24
C PRO A 77 -7.55 -5.30 -12.46
N PHE A 78 -7.84 -4.50 -11.45
CA PHE A 78 -7.56 -3.07 -11.34
C PHE A 78 -6.88 -2.77 -10.01
N LEU A 79 -5.86 -1.93 -10.02
CA LEU A 79 -5.20 -1.43 -8.82
C LEU A 79 -5.95 -0.21 -8.31
N VAL A 80 -6.22 -0.19 -7.01
CA VAL A 80 -6.81 0.94 -6.28
C VAL A 80 -5.69 1.57 -5.44
N LEU A 81 -5.23 2.74 -5.88
CA LEU A 81 -4.00 3.39 -5.40
C LEU A 81 -4.32 4.78 -4.81
N PRO A 82 -4.02 5.04 -3.54
CA PRO A 82 -4.09 6.40 -3.00
C PRO A 82 -2.97 7.24 -3.61
N ALA A 83 -3.33 8.28 -4.37
CA ALA A 83 -2.39 9.15 -5.06
C ALA A 83 -2.73 10.63 -4.83
N GLY A 84 -1.84 11.34 -4.13
CA GLY A 84 -2.11 12.71 -3.68
C GLY A 84 -3.39 12.76 -2.84
N ASP A 85 -4.27 13.71 -3.15
CA ASP A 85 -5.58 13.88 -2.50
C ASP A 85 -6.69 13.01 -3.14
N SER A 86 -6.33 12.03 -3.97
CA SER A 86 -7.28 11.19 -4.70
C SER A 86 -7.02 9.70 -4.50
N VAL A 87 -7.96 8.89 -4.96
CA VAL A 87 -7.77 7.45 -5.19
C VAL A 87 -7.85 7.22 -6.69
N ARG A 88 -6.80 6.62 -7.25
CA ARG A 88 -6.73 6.20 -8.64
C ARG A 88 -7.13 4.75 -8.78
N VAL A 89 -7.80 4.43 -9.88
CA VAL A 89 -8.15 3.06 -10.26
C VAL A 89 -7.60 2.81 -11.65
N ASP A 90 -6.55 2.01 -11.74
CA ASP A 90 -5.84 1.75 -12.99
C ASP A 90 -5.89 0.27 -13.34
N LYS A 91 -6.13 -0.04 -14.62
CA LYS A 91 -6.19 -1.42 -15.11
C LYS A 91 -4.82 -2.09 -14.97
N ALA A 92 -4.77 -3.36 -14.58
CA ALA A 92 -3.54 -4.14 -14.46
C ALA A 92 -3.70 -5.55 -15.05
N SER A 93 -4.13 -5.63 -16.32
CA SER A 93 -4.59 -6.88 -16.95
C SER A 93 -3.63 -8.06 -16.83
N GLY A 94 -2.31 -7.81 -16.77
CA GLY A 94 -1.30 -8.85 -16.58
C GLY A 94 -1.49 -9.67 -15.30
N LEU A 95 -2.10 -9.08 -14.26
CA LEU A 95 -2.37 -9.77 -13.00
C LEU A 95 -3.45 -10.85 -13.10
N ALA A 96 -4.23 -10.92 -14.19
CA ALA A 96 -5.26 -11.94 -14.37
C ALA A 96 -4.67 -13.37 -14.38
N ALA A 97 -3.41 -13.51 -14.82
CA ALA A 97 -2.68 -14.77 -14.82
C ALA A 97 -2.21 -15.22 -13.42
N TYR A 98 -2.46 -14.42 -12.37
CA TYR A 98 -1.90 -14.60 -11.05
C TYR A 98 -2.97 -14.59 -9.94
N ARG A 99 -2.61 -15.17 -8.80
CA ARG A 99 -3.34 -15.03 -7.53
C ARG A 99 -2.44 -14.32 -6.53
N LEU A 100 -2.80 -13.10 -6.16
CA LEU A 100 -1.99 -12.25 -5.30
C LEU A 100 -1.92 -12.79 -3.87
N VAL A 101 -0.74 -12.67 -3.27
CA VAL A 101 -0.41 -13.04 -1.90
C VAL A 101 -0.20 -11.78 -1.07
N ASP A 102 0.63 -10.87 -1.57
CA ASP A 102 0.94 -9.59 -0.95
C ASP A 102 1.19 -8.52 -2.02
N ALA A 103 1.02 -7.24 -1.67
CA ALA A 103 1.26 -6.15 -2.58
C ALA A 103 1.62 -4.85 -1.84
N PHE A 104 2.51 -4.09 -2.46
CA PHE A 104 2.97 -2.81 -1.93
C PHE A 104 3.13 -1.77 -3.04
N MET A 105 2.55 -0.60 -2.81
CA MET A 105 2.67 0.58 -3.67
C MET A 105 3.92 1.36 -3.24
N VAL A 106 5.00 1.18 -4.01
CA VAL A 106 6.26 1.90 -3.79
C VAL A 106 6.10 3.38 -4.12
N SER A 107 5.40 3.67 -5.22
CA SER A 107 4.97 5.01 -5.62
C SER A 107 3.66 4.92 -6.43
N PRO A 108 2.99 6.04 -6.74
CA PRO A 108 1.76 6.01 -7.55
C PRO A 108 1.89 5.36 -8.94
N ASP A 109 3.12 5.16 -9.45
CA ASP A 109 3.39 4.58 -10.75
C ASP A 109 4.30 3.34 -10.68
N HIS A 110 4.59 2.83 -9.47
CA HIS A 110 5.44 1.65 -9.23
C HIS A 110 4.90 0.80 -8.07
N VAL A 111 4.60 -0.46 -8.37
CA VAL A 111 3.99 -1.41 -7.43
C VAL A 111 4.78 -2.72 -7.44
N LEU A 112 4.98 -3.29 -6.26
CA LEU A 112 5.52 -4.63 -6.05
C LEU A 112 4.39 -5.57 -5.65
N VAL A 113 4.41 -6.79 -6.18
CA VAL A 113 3.41 -7.83 -5.89
C VAL A 113 4.12 -9.16 -5.67
N LEU A 114 3.69 -9.90 -4.66
CA LEU A 114 3.93 -11.34 -4.55
C LEU A 114 2.68 -12.08 -4.99
N ALA A 115 2.82 -13.05 -5.88
CA ALA A 115 1.68 -13.79 -6.40
C ALA A 115 2.04 -15.21 -6.85
N TYR A 116 1.08 -16.13 -6.79
CA TYR A 116 1.18 -17.44 -7.42
C TYR A 116 0.76 -17.37 -8.89
N GLY A 117 1.56 -17.93 -9.79
CA GLY A 117 1.17 -18.17 -11.17
C GLY A 117 0.04 -19.19 -11.23
N ARG A 118 -1.07 -18.84 -11.88
CA ARG A 118 -2.21 -19.78 -12.03
C ARG A 118 -1.87 -20.97 -12.92
N LYS A 119 -0.89 -20.81 -13.81
CA LYS A 119 -0.48 -21.81 -14.79
C LYS A 119 0.41 -22.90 -14.20
N ASP A 120 1.34 -22.53 -13.33
CA ASP A 120 2.43 -23.39 -12.85
C ASP A 120 2.45 -23.55 -11.32
N GLY A 121 1.63 -22.77 -10.60
CA GLY A 121 1.57 -22.77 -9.14
C GLY A 121 2.81 -22.15 -8.47
N GLN A 122 3.75 -21.60 -9.24
CA GLN A 122 5.00 -21.05 -8.72
C GLN A 122 4.77 -19.66 -8.13
N THR A 123 5.54 -19.30 -7.12
CA THR A 123 5.48 -17.98 -6.51
C THR A 123 6.43 -17.03 -7.24
N TYR A 124 5.92 -15.84 -7.54
CA TYR A 124 6.63 -14.81 -8.26
C TYR A 124 6.58 -13.50 -7.51
N ARG A 125 7.70 -12.79 -7.54
CA ARG A 125 7.78 -11.36 -7.32
C ARG A 125 7.59 -10.66 -8.65
N LEU A 126 6.56 -9.81 -8.72
CA LEU A 126 6.21 -9.03 -9.89
C LEU A 126 6.50 -7.57 -9.62
N THR A 127 7.19 -6.92 -10.55
CA THR A 127 7.32 -5.47 -10.57
C THR A 127 6.35 -4.92 -11.61
N LEU A 128 5.47 -4.02 -11.18
CA LEU A 128 4.51 -3.36 -12.05
C LEU A 128 4.86 -1.87 -12.14
N THR A 129 4.89 -1.36 -13.36
CA THR A 129 5.03 0.08 -13.61
C THR A 129 3.91 0.57 -14.49
N ARG A 130 3.59 1.86 -14.39
CA ARG A 130 2.53 2.45 -15.20
C ARG A 130 3.00 2.64 -16.65
N GLY A 131 2.35 1.96 -17.58
CA GLY A 131 2.48 2.10 -19.03
C GLY A 131 1.80 3.37 -19.56
N GLY A 132 2.31 4.55 -19.19
CA GLY A 132 1.76 5.83 -19.63
C GLY A 132 0.27 6.05 -19.28
N ALA A 133 -0.33 7.10 -19.83
CA ALA A 133 -1.68 7.52 -19.42
C ALA A 133 -2.81 6.57 -19.88
N GLN A 134 -2.59 5.76 -20.92
CA GLN A 134 -3.64 4.94 -21.55
C GLN A 134 -3.52 3.42 -21.33
N HIS A 135 -2.35 2.88 -20.93
CA HIS A 135 -2.16 1.42 -20.88
C HIS A 135 -2.31 0.82 -19.47
N GLY A 136 -2.52 1.65 -18.45
CA GLY A 136 -2.64 1.18 -17.07
C GLY A 136 -1.29 0.69 -16.53
N PHE A 137 -1.29 -0.33 -15.68
CA PHE A 137 -0.08 -0.97 -15.17
C PHE A 137 0.31 -2.20 -15.97
N GLU A 138 1.61 -2.31 -16.24
CA GLU A 138 2.24 -3.43 -16.93
C GLU A 138 3.24 -4.10 -16.00
N ILE A 139 3.36 -5.42 -16.11
CA ILE A 139 4.39 -6.19 -15.40
C ILE A 139 5.69 -6.02 -16.17
N THR A 140 6.68 -5.35 -15.57
CA THR A 140 7.97 -5.08 -16.19
C THR A 140 9.09 -6.00 -15.70
N ALA A 141 8.90 -6.69 -14.58
CA ALA A 141 9.80 -7.76 -14.13
C ALA A 141 9.02 -8.88 -13.44
N ILE A 142 9.51 -10.11 -13.62
CA ILE A 142 8.97 -11.34 -13.04
C ILE A 142 10.16 -12.14 -12.53
N GLU A 143 10.20 -12.37 -11.23
CA GLU A 143 11.30 -13.08 -10.57
C GLU A 143 10.72 -14.23 -9.73
N PRO A 144 11.14 -15.48 -9.93
CA PRO A 144 10.78 -16.57 -9.03
C PRO A 144 11.26 -16.26 -7.61
N THR A 145 10.45 -16.58 -6.61
CA THR A 145 10.79 -16.32 -5.21
C THR A 145 10.10 -17.33 -4.29
N ASP A 146 10.68 -17.57 -3.11
CA ASP A 146 10.02 -18.31 -2.03
C ASP A 146 9.39 -17.36 -0.99
N GLU A 147 9.50 -16.04 -1.20
CA GLU A 147 8.94 -15.03 -0.32
C GLU A 147 7.40 -15.03 -0.35
N MET A 148 6.80 -14.92 0.84
CA MET A 148 5.34 -14.85 1.01
C MET A 148 4.86 -13.51 1.57
N THR A 149 5.79 -12.61 1.92
CA THR A 149 5.47 -11.26 2.43
C THR A 149 6.49 -10.26 1.91
N LEU A 150 6.02 -9.11 1.44
CA LEU A 150 6.87 -7.98 1.07
C LEU A 150 7.27 -7.22 2.33
N ASN A 151 8.56 -7.19 2.63
CA ASN A 151 9.08 -6.47 3.79
C ASN A 151 9.68 -5.13 3.38
N VAL A 152 8.81 -4.26 2.88
CA VAL A 152 9.17 -2.98 2.25
C VAL A 152 8.40 -1.83 2.89
N THR A 153 9.04 -0.67 2.98
CA THR A 153 8.37 0.56 3.39
C THR A 153 9.01 1.77 2.73
N VAL A 154 8.24 2.85 2.57
CA VAL A 154 8.68 4.10 1.94
C VAL A 154 8.25 5.27 2.82
N ASN A 155 9.17 6.19 3.10
CA ASN A 155 8.85 7.40 3.87
C ASN A 155 8.31 8.53 2.98
N GLU A 156 7.85 9.62 3.60
CA GLU A 156 7.27 10.77 2.90
C GLU A 156 8.27 11.49 1.97
N GLN A 157 9.57 11.30 2.18
CA GLN A 157 10.62 11.86 1.31
C GLN A 157 10.83 11.03 0.04
N GLY A 158 10.19 9.86 -0.06
CA GLY A 158 10.34 8.91 -1.16
C GLY A 158 11.57 8.02 -1.00
N ILE A 159 12.11 7.86 0.21
CA ILE A 159 13.18 6.90 0.47
C ILE A 159 12.53 5.60 0.93
N GLY A 160 12.81 4.53 0.19
CA GLY A 160 12.34 3.19 0.45
C GLY A 160 13.43 2.30 1.04
N VAL A 161 13.00 1.37 1.87
CA VAL A 161 13.84 0.31 2.39
C VAL A 161 13.12 -1.02 2.30
N GLU A 162 13.88 -2.04 2.00
CA GLU A 162 13.42 -3.41 1.87
C GLU A 162 14.41 -4.37 2.51
N VAL A 163 13.90 -5.33 3.28
CA VAL A 163 14.69 -6.45 3.78
C VAL A 163 14.53 -7.63 2.83
N LEU A 164 15.61 -8.01 2.17
CA LEU A 164 15.67 -9.13 1.24
C LEU A 164 15.76 -10.47 1.98
N ALA A 165 15.46 -11.57 1.29
CA ALA A 165 15.51 -12.90 1.90
C ALA A 165 16.88 -13.31 2.47
N ASN A 166 17.97 -12.76 1.95
CA ASN A 166 19.31 -12.99 2.46
C ASN A 166 19.66 -12.12 3.71
N GLY A 167 18.70 -11.35 4.24
CA GLY A 167 18.91 -10.43 5.37
C GLY A 167 19.55 -9.10 4.97
N GLU A 168 19.84 -8.87 3.69
CA GLU A 168 20.36 -7.57 3.23
C GLU A 168 19.27 -6.50 3.22
N LEU A 169 19.66 -5.27 3.54
CA LEU A 169 18.79 -4.11 3.46
C LEU A 169 19.04 -3.38 2.14
N ALA A 170 18.07 -3.41 1.24
CA ALA A 170 18.08 -2.58 0.04
C ALA A 170 17.50 -1.19 0.37
N VAL A 171 18.27 -0.13 0.13
CA VAL A 171 17.81 1.25 0.23
C VAL A 171 17.64 1.80 -1.18
N PHE A 172 16.50 2.39 -1.49
CA PHE A 172 16.21 2.91 -2.82
C PHE A 172 15.43 4.23 -2.78
N SER A 173 15.42 4.94 -3.90
CA SER A 173 14.59 6.13 -4.08
C SER A 173 13.33 5.78 -4.86
N ALA A 174 12.16 5.90 -4.23
CA ALA A 174 10.86 5.69 -4.86
C ALA A 174 10.54 6.74 -5.95
N LYS A 175 11.30 7.84 -6.00
CA LYS A 175 11.18 8.88 -7.04
C LYS A 175 11.83 8.48 -8.36
N GLN A 176 12.66 7.45 -8.37
CA GLN A 176 13.33 6.95 -9.57
C GLN A 176 12.82 5.56 -9.88
N VAL A 177 12.00 5.44 -10.93
CA VAL A 177 11.57 4.14 -11.46
C VAL A 177 12.80 3.45 -12.06
N GLY A 178 13.17 2.29 -11.51
CA GLY A 178 14.43 1.61 -11.87
C GLY A 178 15.69 2.30 -11.34
N GLY A 179 15.57 3.22 -10.38
CA GLY A 179 16.72 3.89 -9.77
C GLY A 179 17.66 2.92 -9.06
N ASN A 180 18.96 3.20 -9.12
CA ASN A 180 19.99 2.40 -8.44
C ASN A 180 19.64 2.22 -6.96
N SER A 181 19.40 0.98 -6.55
CA SER A 181 19.31 0.63 -5.14
C SER A 181 20.73 0.54 -4.56
N LYS A 182 20.92 1.11 -3.37
CA LYS A 182 22.12 0.90 -2.59
C LYS A 182 21.86 -0.27 -1.66
N LEU A 183 22.54 -1.38 -1.91
CA LEU A 183 22.54 -2.51 -0.98
C LEU A 183 23.40 -2.15 0.23
N VAL A 184 22.79 -2.21 1.41
CA VAL A 184 23.45 -2.04 2.70
C VAL A 184 23.40 -3.39 3.39
N ARG A 185 24.56 -4.01 3.56
CA ARG A 185 24.66 -5.20 4.40
C ARG A 185 24.48 -4.82 5.86
N ASN A 186 23.41 -5.32 6.46
CA ASN A 186 23.19 -5.23 7.89
C ASN A 186 22.97 -6.65 8.42
N THR A 187 23.99 -7.21 9.06
CA THR A 187 23.96 -8.58 9.59
C THR A 187 23.02 -8.77 10.78
N GLY A 188 22.46 -7.68 11.32
CA GLY A 188 21.48 -7.72 12.41
C GLY A 188 20.02 -7.76 11.94
N LEU A 189 19.74 -7.50 10.66
CA LEU A 189 18.39 -7.56 10.12
C LEU A 189 18.09 -8.95 9.56
N THR A 190 16.89 -9.42 9.86
CA THR A 190 16.34 -10.70 9.39
C THR A 190 14.93 -10.46 8.86
N GLN A 191 14.36 -11.43 8.15
CA GLN A 191 12.98 -11.36 7.66
C GLN A 191 11.92 -11.20 8.78
N GLU A 192 12.28 -11.51 10.03
CA GLU A 192 11.39 -11.34 11.19
C GLU A 192 11.19 -9.86 11.55
N HIS A 193 12.14 -9.00 11.17
CA HIS A 193 12.07 -7.57 11.42
C HIS A 193 11.06 -6.93 10.47
N ARG A 194 9.98 -6.33 10.96
CA ARG A 194 8.96 -5.71 10.10
C ARG A 194 9.25 -4.23 9.88
N MET A 195 9.43 -3.85 8.62
CA MET A 195 9.75 -2.48 8.22
C MET A 195 8.50 -1.61 8.18
N PHE A 196 8.59 -0.38 8.66
CA PHE A 196 7.51 0.61 8.53
C PHE A 196 8.05 2.05 8.56
N ALA A 197 7.26 2.98 8.05
CA ALA A 197 7.59 4.40 8.04
C ALA A 197 6.73 5.17 9.04
N LEU A 198 7.35 6.11 9.74
CA LEU A 198 6.72 7.13 10.57
C LEU A 198 7.16 8.51 10.07
N PRO A 199 6.49 9.62 10.46
CA PRO A 199 6.94 10.97 10.08
C PRO A 199 8.40 11.27 10.42
N ALA A 200 8.92 10.66 11.50
CA ALA A 200 10.30 10.79 11.93
C ALA A 200 11.31 9.99 11.08
N GLY A 201 10.86 9.12 10.18
CA GLY A 201 11.70 8.35 9.28
C GLY A 201 11.34 6.86 9.20
N LEU A 202 12.32 6.06 8.81
CA LEU A 202 12.17 4.62 8.59
C LEU A 202 12.50 3.85 9.87
N HIS A 203 11.72 2.82 10.15
CA HIS A 203 11.80 2.03 11.36
C HIS A 203 11.67 0.54 11.05
N TYR A 204 12.09 -0.29 11.99
CA TYR A 204 11.73 -1.69 12.02
C TYR A 204 11.28 -2.08 13.43
N SER A 205 10.42 -3.09 13.52
CA SER A 205 10.05 -3.71 14.79
C SER A 205 10.59 -5.13 14.88
N TYR A 206 11.05 -5.50 16.07
CA TYR A 206 11.40 -6.88 16.44
C TYR A 206 10.83 -7.18 17.82
N GLY A 207 9.87 -8.10 17.91
CA GLY A 207 9.11 -8.32 19.14
C GLY A 207 8.37 -7.04 19.58
N GLN A 208 8.75 -6.49 20.74
CA GLN A 208 8.19 -5.24 21.26
C GLN A 208 9.06 -4.00 21.00
N GLU A 209 10.25 -4.18 20.45
CA GLU A 209 11.17 -3.07 20.20
C GLU A 209 10.87 -2.41 18.85
N VAL A 210 10.95 -1.08 18.83
CA VAL A 210 10.87 -0.25 17.62
C VAL A 210 12.18 0.51 17.49
N VAL A 211 12.88 0.29 16.39
CA VAL A 211 14.20 0.88 16.14
C VAL A 211 14.14 1.78 14.92
N ARG A 212 14.69 2.99 15.04
CA ARG A 212 14.83 3.94 13.93
C ARG A 212 16.07 3.63 13.10
N ILE A 213 15.88 3.54 11.79
CA ILE A 213 16.97 3.37 10.83
C ILE A 213 17.61 4.74 10.60
N SER A 214 18.86 4.88 11.02
CA SER A 214 19.66 6.08 10.79
C SER A 214 20.56 5.88 9.58
N MET A 215 20.31 6.63 8.51
CA MET A 215 21.20 6.69 7.36
C MET A 215 22.22 7.80 7.61
N ARG A 216 23.48 7.44 7.85
CA ARG A 216 24.58 8.41 7.83
C ARG A 216 24.90 8.73 6.37
N ALA A 217 25.02 10.02 6.07
CA ALA A 217 25.41 10.53 4.76
C ALA A 217 26.80 10.02 4.36
#